data_AF-A0A3D1R5V1-F1
#
_entry.id   AF-A0A3D1R5V1-F1
#
_cell.length_a   1.000
_cell.length_b   1.000
_cell.length_c   1.000
_cell.angle_alpha   90.00
_cell.angle_beta   90.00
_cell.angle_gamma   90.00
#
_symmetry.space_group_name_H-M   'P 1'
#
loop_
_entity.id
_entity.type
_entity.pdbx_description
1 polymer ?
#
loop_
_entity_poly.entity_id
_entity_poly.type
_entity_poly.pdbx_seq_one_letter_code
_entity_poly.pdbx_strand_id
1 'polypeptide(L)'
;MLLGVLAPFAARAEPLVGAGVGNADLLVAEGMRLYNEKAYAQARDSFLKAARAAPSALPTYLSLARALAALEETELACQAYRAYVRNAPASPDRGKAESELSLCERRLAAQPQGGDLGRRYVNLKAAFFEALDKGALVGGSDHLRELLSAGYAAPDMGEMAAKLGRAAMKQADSVFDLSLSRRERASPAELREASGLYQLALDCGVEQQTQASRIAFLEGMALLIEGSFGEAEKQFAIAATSDPANLEAVFHRGLARYLSGDKAGALGALRSGLRDDPRTAVLGLAVALELGPASAAAELERFLFERRFEQ
;
A
#
# COMPACT_ATOMS: atom_id res chain seq x y z
N MET A 1 40.47 1.23 1.74
CA MET A 1 39.33 1.48 2.65
C MET A 1 38.19 2.05 1.81
N LEU A 2 37.21 1.21 1.48
CA LEU A 2 36.00 1.60 0.74
C LEU A 2 34.99 2.18 1.74
N LEU A 3 34.77 3.49 1.67
CA LEU A 3 33.64 4.16 2.31
C LEU A 3 32.42 3.98 1.42
N GLY A 4 31.59 3.00 1.76
CA GLY A 4 30.27 2.83 1.16
C GLY A 4 29.33 3.91 1.66
N VAL A 5 28.86 4.75 0.73
CA VAL A 5 27.76 5.69 0.99
C VAL A 5 26.47 4.88 1.04
N LEU A 6 25.97 4.63 2.25
CA LEU A 6 24.61 4.18 2.47
C LEU A 6 23.67 5.35 2.12
N ALA A 7 22.92 5.21 1.02
CA ALA A 7 21.80 6.07 0.72
C ALA A 7 20.78 6.00 1.87
N PRO A 8 20.13 7.12 2.25
CA PRO A 8 19.10 7.08 3.26
C PRO A 8 17.91 6.30 2.70
N PHE A 9 17.60 5.15 3.31
CA PHE A 9 16.29 4.53 3.15
C PHE A 9 15.27 5.57 3.60
N ALA A 10 14.49 6.12 2.67
CA ALA A 10 13.31 6.89 3.01
C ALA A 10 12.45 5.98 3.90
N ALA A 11 12.24 6.39 5.16
CA ALA A 11 11.41 5.65 6.08
C ALA A 11 10.02 5.53 5.46
N ARG A 12 9.67 4.32 5.03
CA ARG A 12 8.36 4.02 4.47
C ARG A 12 7.31 4.41 5.50
N ALA A 13 6.28 5.16 5.08
CA ALA A 13 5.21 5.56 5.98
C ALA A 13 4.61 4.31 6.65
N GLU A 14 4.32 4.38 7.95
CA GLU A 14 3.68 3.26 8.64
C GLU A 14 2.31 2.96 7.99
N PRO A 15 1.99 1.68 7.73
CA PRO A 15 0.68 1.29 7.24
C PRO A 15 -0.43 1.86 8.13
N LEU A 16 -1.50 2.36 7.53
CA LEU A 16 -2.58 3.03 8.25
C LEU A 16 -3.40 2.00 9.05
N VAL A 17 -3.92 0.99 8.36
CA VAL A 17 -4.88 0.00 8.90
C VAL A 17 -4.70 -1.35 8.20
N GLY A 18 -4.96 -2.44 8.91
CA GLY A 18 -4.91 -3.81 8.37
C GLY A 18 -3.62 -4.54 8.70
N ALA A 19 -3.43 -5.72 8.11
CA ALA A 19 -2.35 -6.64 8.46
C ALA A 19 -0.93 -6.05 8.29
N GLY A 20 -0.76 -5.06 7.42
CA GLY A 20 0.50 -4.34 7.25
C GLY A 20 0.98 -3.60 8.51
N VAL A 21 0.06 -3.23 9.41
CA VAL A 21 0.39 -2.59 10.70
C VAL A 21 1.15 -3.54 11.63
N GLY A 22 0.90 -4.83 11.52
CA GLY A 22 1.50 -5.87 12.34
C GLY A 22 0.52 -7.01 12.65
N ASN A 23 1.01 -8.06 13.31
CA ASN A 23 0.16 -9.15 13.75
C ASN A 23 -0.67 -8.73 14.97
N ALA A 24 -1.99 -8.61 14.79
CA ALA A 24 -2.90 -8.13 15.81
C ALA A 24 -2.87 -8.99 17.10
N ASP A 25 -2.83 -10.32 16.97
CA ASP A 25 -2.83 -11.22 18.13
C ASP A 25 -1.55 -11.07 18.97
N LEU A 26 -0.40 -10.93 18.31
CA LEU A 26 0.86 -10.66 19.01
C LEU A 26 0.86 -9.30 19.70
N LEU A 27 0.30 -8.27 19.05
CA LEU A 27 0.17 -6.93 19.63
C LEU A 27 -0.78 -6.92 20.84
N VAL A 28 -1.89 -7.68 20.79
CA VAL A 28 -2.79 -7.85 21.94
C VAL A 28 -2.07 -8.59 23.07
N ALA A 29 -1.39 -9.70 22.78
CA ALA A 29 -0.66 -10.46 23.79
C ALA A 29 0.39 -9.60 24.50
N GLU A 30 1.15 -8.81 23.73
CA GLU A 30 2.13 -7.87 24.26
C GLU A 30 1.48 -6.76 25.09
N GLY A 31 0.39 -6.17 24.60
CA GLY A 31 -0.38 -5.18 25.35
C GLY A 31 -0.90 -5.73 26.69
N MET A 32 -1.38 -6.97 26.72
CA MET A 32 -1.85 -7.63 27.94
C MET A 32 -0.70 -7.88 28.92
N ARG A 33 0.47 -8.32 28.43
CA ARG A 33 1.68 -8.50 29.26
C ARG A 33 2.08 -7.18 29.93
N LEU A 34 2.21 -6.11 29.13
CA LEU A 34 2.57 -4.76 29.60
C LEU A 34 1.52 -4.21 30.59
N TYR A 35 0.24 -4.45 30.33
CA TYR A 35 -0.83 -4.04 31.23
C TYR A 35 -0.70 -4.69 32.61
N ASN A 36 -0.41 -5.99 32.66
CA ASN A 36 -0.20 -6.73 33.91
C ASN A 36 1.04 -6.25 34.67
N GLU A 37 2.07 -5.79 33.95
CA GLU A 37 3.27 -5.14 34.51
C GLU A 37 3.02 -3.69 34.96
N LYS A 38 1.79 -3.18 34.82
CA LYS A 38 1.39 -1.78 35.07
C LYS A 38 2.09 -0.78 34.15
N ALA A 39 2.65 -1.26 33.06
CA ALA A 39 3.30 -0.49 32.02
C ALA A 39 2.25 0.09 31.05
N TYR A 40 1.31 0.88 31.59
CA TYR A 40 0.04 1.22 30.90
C TYR A 40 0.24 2.05 29.63
N ALA A 41 1.27 2.90 29.57
CA ALA A 41 1.59 3.68 28.38
C ALA A 41 2.00 2.79 27.21
N GLN A 42 2.91 1.83 27.44
CA GLN A 42 3.29 0.88 26.39
C GLN A 42 2.13 -0.06 26.05
N ALA A 43 1.33 -0.47 27.05
CA ALA A 43 0.15 -1.30 26.83
C ALA A 43 -0.87 -0.59 25.90
N ARG A 44 -1.16 0.69 26.16
CA ARG A 44 -2.00 1.54 25.31
C ARG A 44 -1.47 1.56 23.87
N ASP A 45 -0.18 1.80 23.67
CA ASP A 45 0.42 1.88 22.34
C ASP A 45 0.32 0.54 21.58
N SER A 46 0.56 -0.57 22.27
CA SER A 46 0.38 -1.92 21.72
C SER A 46 -1.08 -2.19 21.35
N PHE A 47 -2.04 -1.81 22.20
CA PHE A 47 -3.46 -1.97 21.89
C PHE A 47 -3.96 -1.06 20.76
N LEU A 48 -3.45 0.17 20.64
CA LEU A 48 -3.75 1.05 19.51
C LEU A 48 -3.25 0.45 18.19
N LYS A 49 -2.03 -0.09 18.18
CA LYS A 49 -1.49 -0.81 17.01
C LYS A 49 -2.31 -2.06 16.70
N ALA A 50 -2.70 -2.84 17.72
CA ALA A 50 -3.55 -4.00 17.55
C ALA A 50 -4.92 -3.65 16.95
N ALA A 51 -5.53 -2.56 17.42
CA ALA A 51 -6.81 -2.08 16.90
C ALA A 51 -6.68 -1.66 15.42
N ARG A 52 -5.60 -0.96 15.05
CA ARG A 52 -5.30 -0.63 13.65
C ARG A 52 -5.05 -1.87 12.79
N ALA A 53 -4.35 -2.87 13.32
CA ALA A 53 -4.06 -4.11 12.62
C ALA A 53 -5.32 -4.95 12.33
N ALA A 54 -6.23 -5.02 13.30
CA ALA A 54 -7.50 -5.73 13.17
C ALA A 54 -8.67 -4.90 13.74
N PRO A 55 -9.25 -3.96 12.98
CA PRO A 55 -10.32 -3.10 13.46
C PRO A 55 -11.59 -3.84 13.90
N SER A 56 -11.81 -5.05 13.38
CA SER A 56 -12.94 -5.90 13.76
C SER A 56 -12.72 -6.66 15.09
N ALA A 57 -11.51 -6.64 15.67
CA ALA A 57 -11.20 -7.32 16.92
C ALA A 57 -11.76 -6.55 18.11
N LEU A 58 -13.05 -6.75 18.38
CA LEU A 58 -13.79 -5.99 19.40
C LEU A 58 -13.16 -6.04 20.82
N PRO A 59 -12.65 -7.18 21.33
CA PRO A 59 -12.04 -7.23 22.66
C PRO A 59 -10.87 -6.25 22.85
N THR A 60 -10.14 -5.92 21.77
CA THR A 60 -9.00 -5.00 21.80
C THR A 60 -9.41 -3.61 22.30
N TYR A 61 -10.60 -3.12 21.93
CA TYR A 61 -11.08 -1.80 22.37
C TYR A 61 -11.36 -1.75 23.87
N LEU A 62 -11.81 -2.86 24.47
CA LEU A 62 -12.02 -2.94 25.91
C LEU A 62 -10.69 -2.89 26.67
N SER A 63 -9.69 -3.65 26.21
CA SER A 63 -8.33 -3.63 26.78
C SER A 63 -7.68 -2.25 26.64
N LEU A 64 -7.82 -1.63 25.47
CA LEU A 64 -7.38 -0.26 25.22
C LEU A 64 -8.04 0.74 26.17
N ALA A 65 -9.37 0.68 26.30
CA ALA A 65 -10.14 1.57 27.16
C ALA A 65 -9.69 1.48 28.62
N ARG A 66 -9.37 0.27 29.11
CA ARG A 66 -8.86 0.03 30.46
C ARG A 66 -7.44 0.54 30.66
N ALA A 67 -6.56 0.41 29.65
CA ALA A 67 -5.21 0.99 29.68
C ALA A 67 -5.26 2.52 29.73
N LEU A 68 -6.09 3.14 28.89
CA LEU A 68 -6.33 4.59 28.88
C LEU A 68 -6.93 5.09 30.21
N ALA A 69 -7.88 4.36 30.77
CA ALA A 69 -8.48 4.70 32.07
C ALA A 69 -7.46 4.63 33.22
N ALA A 70 -6.50 3.70 33.16
CA ALA A 70 -5.40 3.60 34.13
C ALA A 70 -4.37 4.74 33.99
N LEU A 71 -4.26 5.34 32.81
CA LEU A 71 -3.46 6.53 32.53
C LEU A 71 -4.20 7.85 32.78
N GLU A 72 -5.47 7.79 33.21
CA GLU A 72 -6.35 8.95 33.38
C GLU A 72 -6.64 9.74 32.09
N GLU A 73 -6.37 9.14 30.92
CA GLU A 73 -6.71 9.67 29.59
C GLU A 73 -8.21 9.53 29.32
N THR A 74 -9.01 10.29 30.07
CA THR A 74 -10.45 10.08 30.22
C THR A 74 -11.22 10.20 28.90
N GLU A 75 -10.89 11.18 28.05
CA GLU A 75 -11.55 11.35 26.76
C GLU A 75 -11.38 10.15 25.82
N LEU A 76 -10.13 9.68 25.68
CA LEU A 76 -9.78 8.52 24.86
C LEU A 76 -10.37 7.24 25.45
N ALA A 77 -10.31 7.07 26.77
CA ALA A 77 -10.91 5.92 27.45
C ALA A 77 -12.42 5.82 27.18
N CYS A 78 -13.14 6.94 27.33
CA CYS A 78 -14.58 6.99 27.07
C CYS A 78 -14.90 6.70 25.60
N GLN A 79 -14.09 7.20 24.66
CA GLN A 79 -14.25 6.89 23.24
C GLN A 79 -14.07 5.39 22.96
N ALA A 80 -13.04 4.76 23.51
CA ALA A 80 -12.77 3.33 23.31
C ALA A 80 -13.85 2.45 23.96
N TYR A 81 -14.34 2.81 25.16
CA TYR A 81 -15.48 2.14 25.78
C TYR A 81 -16.75 2.26 24.91
N ARG A 82 -17.06 3.43 24.37
CA ARG A 82 -18.20 3.62 23.46
C ARG A 82 -18.06 2.76 22.21
N ALA A 83 -16.85 2.68 21.64
CA ALA A 83 -16.57 1.82 20.50
C ALA A 83 -16.84 0.35 20.82
N TYR A 84 -16.41 -0.13 21.99
CA TYR A 84 -16.68 -1.49 22.43
C TYR A 84 -18.17 -1.76 22.67
N VAL A 85 -18.82 -0.97 23.54
CA VAL A 85 -20.23 -1.18 23.95
C VAL A 85 -21.18 -1.14 22.75
N ARG A 86 -20.95 -0.22 21.80
CA ARG A 86 -21.79 -0.09 20.60
C ARG A 86 -21.67 -1.30 19.68
N ASN A 87 -20.45 -1.85 19.53
CA ASN A 87 -20.16 -2.84 18.49
C ASN A 87 -20.13 -4.29 19.02
N ALA A 88 -20.14 -4.51 20.33
CA ALA A 88 -20.11 -5.83 20.95
C ALA A 88 -21.41 -6.18 21.73
N PRO A 89 -22.61 -6.11 21.11
CA PRO A 89 -23.87 -6.23 21.84
C PRO A 89 -24.09 -7.57 22.53
N ALA A 90 -23.47 -8.64 22.01
CA ALA A 90 -23.57 -10.01 22.51
C ALA A 90 -22.41 -10.43 23.43
N SER A 91 -21.46 -9.52 23.73
CA SER A 91 -20.31 -9.89 24.56
C SER A 91 -20.69 -10.04 26.03
N PRO A 92 -20.19 -11.08 26.74
CA PRO A 92 -20.47 -11.26 28.17
C PRO A 92 -19.91 -10.12 29.03
N ASP A 93 -18.84 -9.46 28.59
CA ASP A 93 -18.21 -8.35 29.32
C ASP A 93 -18.93 -7.00 29.13
N ARG A 94 -19.95 -6.95 28.26
CA ARG A 94 -20.62 -5.70 27.89
C ARG A 94 -21.24 -4.97 29.08
N GLY A 95 -21.94 -5.67 29.97
CA GLY A 95 -22.58 -5.02 31.14
C GLY A 95 -21.55 -4.39 32.09
N LYS A 96 -20.39 -5.03 32.25
CA LYS A 96 -19.27 -4.47 33.01
C LYS A 96 -18.68 -3.24 32.30
N ALA A 97 -18.47 -3.34 30.99
CA ALA A 97 -17.97 -2.23 30.19
C ALA A 97 -18.93 -1.01 30.18
N GLU A 98 -20.25 -1.23 30.19
CA GLU A 98 -21.25 -0.16 30.31
C GLU A 98 -21.16 0.57 31.67
N SER A 99 -20.89 -0.18 32.74
CA SER A 99 -20.67 0.40 34.07
C SER A 99 -19.36 1.21 34.13
N GLU A 100 -18.28 0.68 33.54
CA GLU A 100 -16.97 1.35 33.41
C GLU A 100 -17.11 2.62 32.55
N LEU A 101 -17.85 2.56 31.44
CA LEU A 101 -18.17 3.71 30.59
C LEU A 101 -18.94 4.79 31.36
N SER A 102 -19.98 4.41 32.11
CA SER A 102 -20.78 5.35 32.92
C SER A 102 -19.94 6.08 33.98
N LEU A 103 -18.91 5.41 34.52
CA LEU A 103 -17.94 6.06 35.41
C LEU A 103 -17.03 7.02 34.64
N CYS A 104 -16.53 6.60 33.47
CA CYS A 104 -15.72 7.43 32.60
C CYS A 104 -16.45 8.72 32.21
N GLU A 105 -17.71 8.63 31.79
CA GLU A 105 -18.51 9.78 31.35
C GLU A 105 -18.78 10.77 32.48
N ARG A 106 -19.01 10.27 33.71
CA ARG A 106 -19.11 11.13 34.89
C ARG A 106 -17.81 11.88 35.18
N ARG A 107 -16.66 11.21 35.05
CA ARG A 107 -15.35 11.85 35.20
C ARG A 107 -15.12 12.91 34.12
N LEU A 108 -15.45 12.59 32.86
CA LEU A 108 -15.31 13.51 31.74
C LEU A 108 -16.19 14.77 31.93
N ALA A 109 -17.44 14.60 32.37
CA ALA A 109 -18.36 15.70 32.63
C ALA A 109 -17.91 16.61 33.80
N ALA A 110 -17.13 16.08 34.74
CA ALA A 110 -16.57 16.84 35.85
C ALA A 110 -15.31 17.65 35.47
N GLN A 111 -14.73 17.44 34.27
CA GLN A 111 -13.54 18.16 33.85
C GLN A 111 -13.89 19.61 33.43
N PRO A 112 -13.14 20.62 33.91
CA PRO A 112 -13.46 22.02 33.66
C PRO A 112 -13.24 22.46 32.20
N GLN A 113 -12.44 21.72 31.42
CA GLN A 113 -12.23 21.94 29.99
C GLN A 113 -12.97 20.91 29.13
N GLY A 114 -14.19 20.53 29.54
CA GLY A 114 -15.02 19.45 28.96
C GLY A 114 -14.66 19.03 27.53
N GLY A 115 -14.39 17.73 27.35
CA GLY A 115 -13.65 17.21 26.19
C GLY A 115 -14.21 17.54 24.81
N ASP A 116 -13.36 18.10 23.94
CA ASP A 116 -13.66 18.44 22.54
C ASP A 116 -13.24 17.33 21.56
N LEU A 117 -12.59 16.26 22.03
CA LEU A 117 -12.05 15.21 21.16
C LEU A 117 -13.15 14.50 20.35
N GLY A 118 -14.34 14.32 20.93
CA GLY A 118 -15.48 13.76 20.22
C GLY A 118 -15.90 14.62 19.02
N ARG A 119 -15.94 15.95 19.18
CA ARG A 119 -16.24 16.89 18.09
C ARG A 119 -15.12 16.90 17.06
N ARG A 120 -13.85 16.88 17.51
CA ARG A 120 -12.69 16.77 16.62
C ARG A 120 -12.78 15.53 15.74
N TYR A 121 -13.09 14.36 16.29
CA TYR A 121 -13.26 13.14 15.51
C TYR A 121 -14.43 13.22 14.51
N VAL A 122 -15.56 13.81 14.90
CA VAL A 122 -16.68 14.01 13.98
C VAL A 122 -16.25 14.90 12.80
N ASN A 123 -15.55 16.00 13.06
CA ASN A 123 -15.07 16.91 12.02
C ASN A 123 -14.04 16.24 11.10
N LEU A 124 -13.06 15.53 11.66
CA LEU A 124 -12.05 14.82 10.87
C LEU A 124 -12.65 13.72 9.99
N LYS A 125 -13.63 12.98 10.51
CA LYS A 125 -14.36 11.98 9.72
C LYS A 125 -15.19 12.62 8.61
N ALA A 126 -15.85 13.74 8.88
CA ALA A 126 -16.60 14.48 7.87
C ALA A 126 -15.67 14.94 6.75
N ALA A 127 -14.53 15.54 7.10
CA ALA A 127 -13.52 15.98 6.13
C ALA A 127 -12.89 14.82 5.34
N PHE A 128 -12.68 13.66 5.99
CA PHE A 128 -12.26 12.42 5.32
C PHE A 128 -13.25 12.00 4.23
N PHE A 129 -14.55 11.91 4.55
CA PHE A 129 -15.56 11.48 3.58
C PHE A 129 -15.78 12.53 2.49
N GLU A 130 -15.75 13.81 2.82
CA GLU A 130 -15.81 14.89 1.83
C GLU A 130 -14.64 14.82 0.84
N ALA A 131 -13.42 14.55 1.33
CA ALA A 131 -12.26 14.36 0.47
C ALA A 131 -12.42 13.14 -0.44
N LEU A 132 -12.93 12.02 0.09
CA LEU A 132 -13.17 10.81 -0.68
C LEU A 132 -14.23 11.01 -1.77
N ASP A 133 -15.33 11.71 -1.47
CA ASP A 133 -16.39 12.02 -2.42
C ASP A 133 -15.90 12.91 -3.57
N LYS A 134 -14.94 13.79 -3.30
CA LYS A 134 -14.26 14.62 -4.31
C LYS A 134 -13.15 13.89 -5.07
N GLY A 135 -12.86 12.64 -4.73
CA GLY A 135 -11.71 11.90 -5.28
C GLY A 135 -10.35 12.42 -4.82
N ALA A 136 -10.30 13.27 -3.78
CA ALA A 136 -9.06 13.81 -3.23
C ALA A 136 -8.41 12.78 -2.28
N LEU A 137 -7.87 11.70 -2.85
CA LEU A 137 -7.41 10.53 -2.10
C LEU A 137 -6.24 10.82 -1.16
N VAL A 138 -5.30 11.69 -1.57
CA VAL A 138 -4.21 12.15 -0.70
C VAL A 138 -4.79 12.87 0.52
N GLY A 139 -5.71 13.81 0.30
CA GLY A 139 -6.42 14.50 1.38
C GLY A 139 -7.19 13.53 2.27
N GLY A 140 -7.88 12.53 1.71
CA GLY A 140 -8.52 11.47 2.49
C GLY A 140 -7.53 10.69 3.36
N SER A 141 -6.36 10.36 2.81
CA SER A 141 -5.29 9.68 3.55
C SER A 141 -4.74 10.52 4.71
N ASP A 142 -4.63 11.84 4.52
CA ASP A 142 -4.14 12.75 5.55
C ASP A 142 -5.13 12.88 6.71
N HIS A 143 -6.43 13.02 6.43
CA HIS A 143 -7.46 13.05 7.48
C HIS A 143 -7.54 11.72 8.24
N LEU A 144 -7.37 10.57 7.56
CA LEU A 144 -7.30 9.28 8.23
C LEU A 144 -6.06 9.18 9.12
N ARG A 145 -4.89 9.63 8.64
CA ARG A 145 -3.66 9.67 9.43
C ARG A 145 -3.81 10.57 10.65
N GLU A 146 -4.48 11.71 10.53
CA GLU A 146 -4.76 12.60 11.64
C GLU A 146 -5.71 11.98 12.69
N LEU A 147 -6.76 11.27 12.25
CA LEU A 147 -7.61 10.51 13.16
C LEU A 147 -6.80 9.50 13.97
N LEU A 148 -5.97 8.72 13.30
CA LEU A 148 -5.15 7.68 13.93
C LEU A 148 -4.10 8.29 14.89
N SER A 149 -3.46 9.39 14.51
CA SER A 149 -2.48 10.07 15.38
C SER A 149 -3.13 10.74 16.58
N ALA A 150 -4.39 11.16 16.46
CA ALA A 150 -5.21 11.66 17.56
C ALA A 150 -5.78 10.54 18.45
N GLY A 151 -5.38 9.28 18.26
CA GLY A 151 -5.79 8.14 19.09
C GLY A 151 -7.17 7.57 18.78
N TYR A 152 -7.77 7.91 17.63
CA TYR A 152 -9.06 7.35 17.24
C TYR A 152 -8.96 5.83 17.07
N ALA A 153 -9.75 5.09 17.86
CA ALA A 153 -9.84 3.63 17.76
C ALA A 153 -11.31 3.21 17.77
N ALA A 154 -11.84 2.84 16.61
CA ALA A 154 -13.18 2.26 16.48
C ALA A 154 -13.27 1.37 15.23
N PRO A 155 -14.17 0.37 15.21
CA PRO A 155 -14.24 -0.58 14.09
C PRO A 155 -14.45 0.04 12.71
N ASP A 156 -15.13 1.19 12.64
CA ASP A 156 -15.41 1.89 11.40
C ASP A 156 -14.17 2.50 10.72
N MET A 157 -13.02 2.62 11.42
CA MET A 157 -11.76 2.99 10.77
C MET A 157 -11.32 1.93 9.73
N GLY A 158 -11.70 0.66 9.94
CA GLY A 158 -11.49 -0.39 8.96
C GLY A 158 -12.30 -0.17 7.69
N GLU A 159 -13.56 0.26 7.82
CA GLU A 159 -14.40 0.60 6.67
C GLU A 159 -13.87 1.84 5.93
N MET A 160 -13.45 2.87 6.68
CA MET A 160 -12.83 4.08 6.14
C MET A 160 -11.60 3.73 5.31
N ALA A 161 -10.65 2.99 5.90
CA ALA A 161 -9.44 2.53 5.20
C ALA A 161 -9.79 1.70 3.96
N ALA A 162 -10.72 0.75 4.07
CA ALA A 162 -11.10 -0.08 2.94
C ALA A 162 -11.74 0.73 1.79
N LYS A 163 -12.53 1.76 2.10
CA LYS A 163 -13.10 2.68 1.10
C LYS A 163 -12.01 3.50 0.41
N LEU A 164 -11.09 4.09 1.18
CA LEU A 164 -9.95 4.84 0.65
C LEU A 164 -9.06 3.96 -0.23
N GLY A 165 -8.67 2.78 0.26
CA GLY A 165 -7.79 1.86 -0.48
C GLY A 165 -8.42 1.35 -1.78
N ARG A 166 -9.72 1.04 -1.80
CA ARG A 166 -10.41 0.66 -3.04
C ARG A 166 -10.49 1.81 -4.04
N ALA A 167 -10.71 3.04 -3.58
CA ALA A 167 -10.71 4.22 -4.45
C ALA A 167 -9.32 4.48 -5.03
N ALA A 168 -8.27 4.37 -4.21
CA ALA A 168 -6.87 4.50 -4.63
C ALA A 168 -6.49 3.46 -5.67
N MET A 169 -6.82 2.20 -5.42
CA MET A 169 -6.60 1.11 -6.37
C MET A 169 -7.32 1.36 -7.69
N LYS A 170 -8.60 1.74 -7.67
CA LYS A 170 -9.36 2.04 -8.89
C LYS A 170 -8.74 3.17 -9.72
N GLN A 171 -8.25 4.23 -9.07
CA GLN A 171 -7.58 5.32 -9.76
C GLN A 171 -6.22 4.87 -10.31
N ALA A 172 -5.44 4.10 -9.55
CA ALA A 172 -4.17 3.54 -9.99
C ALA A 172 -4.32 2.57 -11.18
N ASP A 173 -5.37 1.74 -11.18
CA ASP A 173 -5.72 0.81 -12.26
C ASP A 173 -5.88 1.56 -13.59
N SER A 174 -6.56 2.72 -13.58
CA SER A 174 -6.77 3.49 -14.80
C SER A 174 -5.47 4.00 -15.44
N VAL A 175 -4.49 4.41 -14.62
CA VAL A 175 -3.18 4.86 -15.10
C VAL A 175 -2.33 3.67 -15.52
N PHE A 176 -2.43 2.54 -14.81
CA PHE A 176 -1.76 1.30 -15.19
C PHE A 176 -2.24 0.81 -16.55
N ASP A 177 -3.55 0.75 -16.79
CA ASP A 177 -4.12 0.37 -18.09
C ASP A 177 -3.67 1.33 -19.20
N LEU A 178 -3.58 2.64 -18.91
CA LEU A 178 -3.05 3.64 -19.83
C LEU A 178 -1.58 3.36 -20.18
N SER A 179 -0.76 2.99 -19.19
CA SER A 179 0.66 2.68 -19.36
C SER A 179 0.93 1.48 -20.27
N LEU A 180 -0.04 0.54 -20.34
CA LEU A 180 -0.01 -0.60 -21.25
C LEU A 180 -0.55 -0.26 -22.65
N SER A 181 -1.27 0.85 -22.79
CA SER A 181 -1.86 1.28 -24.04
C SER A 181 -0.82 1.91 -24.97
N ARG A 182 -0.99 1.75 -26.29
CA ARG A 182 -0.12 2.38 -27.30
C ARG A 182 -0.57 3.80 -27.71
N ARG A 183 -1.73 4.25 -27.23
CA ARG A 183 -2.40 5.45 -27.74
C ARG A 183 -1.92 6.72 -27.05
N GLU A 184 -1.64 6.61 -25.76
CA GLU A 184 -1.29 7.74 -24.91
C GLU A 184 -0.26 7.28 -23.89
N ARG A 185 0.69 8.16 -23.57
CA ARG A 185 1.76 7.86 -22.61
C ARG A 185 1.53 8.70 -21.37
N ALA A 186 1.32 8.04 -20.24
CA ALA A 186 1.40 8.68 -18.94
C ALA A 186 2.81 9.26 -18.74
N SER A 187 2.87 10.47 -18.18
CA SER A 187 4.10 11.10 -17.74
C SER A 187 4.74 10.32 -16.58
N PRO A 188 6.06 10.46 -16.37
CA PRO A 188 6.72 9.86 -15.20
C PRO A 188 6.09 10.28 -13.87
N ALA A 189 5.52 11.48 -13.78
CA ALA A 189 4.83 11.95 -12.59
C ALA A 189 3.52 11.19 -12.34
N GLU A 190 2.68 11.02 -13.37
CA GLU A 190 1.42 10.26 -13.26
C GLU A 190 1.66 8.79 -12.93
N LEU A 191 2.69 8.18 -13.50
CA LEU A 191 3.07 6.80 -13.21
C LEU A 191 3.46 6.62 -11.73
N ARG A 192 4.26 7.55 -11.18
CA ARG A 192 4.65 7.53 -9.76
C ARG A 192 3.50 7.85 -8.84
N GLU A 193 2.59 8.74 -9.25
CA GLU A 193 1.36 9.00 -8.51
C GLU A 193 0.53 7.71 -8.40
N ALA A 194 0.33 7.00 -9.50
CA ALA A 194 -0.38 5.71 -9.50
C ALA A 194 0.32 4.62 -8.68
N SER A 195 1.66 4.56 -8.72
CA SER A 195 2.47 3.72 -7.82
C SER A 195 2.19 4.05 -6.35
N GLY A 196 2.18 5.33 -6.00
CA GLY A 196 1.82 5.82 -4.66
C GLY A 196 0.38 5.46 -4.25
N LEU A 197 -0.57 5.45 -5.18
CA LEU A 197 -1.95 5.05 -4.92
C LEU A 197 -2.10 3.54 -4.65
N TYR A 198 -1.37 2.68 -5.37
CA TYR A 198 -1.29 1.26 -4.99
C TYR A 198 -0.64 1.08 -3.62
N GLN A 199 0.37 1.89 -3.29
CA GLN A 199 0.97 1.85 -1.97
C GLN A 199 -0.02 2.26 -0.87
N LEU A 200 -0.81 3.31 -1.12
CA LEU A 200 -1.87 3.75 -0.21
C LEU A 200 -2.93 2.65 -0.01
N ALA A 201 -3.28 1.90 -1.07
CA ALA A 201 -4.20 0.78 -0.96
C ALA A 201 -3.65 -0.33 -0.05
N LEU A 202 -2.37 -0.68 -0.20
CA LEU A 202 -1.67 -1.61 0.70
C LEU A 202 -1.65 -1.11 2.15
N ASP A 203 -1.36 0.18 2.36
CA ASP A 203 -1.33 0.80 3.68
C ASP A 203 -2.72 0.83 4.34
N CYS A 204 -3.79 0.74 3.56
CA CYS A 204 -5.17 0.62 4.03
C CYS A 204 -5.63 -0.84 4.22
N GLY A 205 -4.73 -1.81 4.05
CA GLY A 205 -5.04 -3.23 4.17
C GLY A 205 -5.82 -3.80 2.98
N VAL A 206 -5.84 -3.08 1.85
CA VAL A 206 -6.44 -3.55 0.60
C VAL A 206 -5.32 -4.16 -0.25
N GLU A 207 -5.09 -5.46 -0.05
CA GLU A 207 -4.08 -6.22 -0.76
C GLU A 207 -4.66 -6.98 -1.97
N GLN A 208 -3.95 -6.93 -3.10
CA GLN A 208 -4.15 -7.80 -4.25
C GLN A 208 -2.83 -8.45 -4.66
N GLN A 209 -2.92 -9.68 -5.17
CA GLN A 209 -1.76 -10.51 -5.55
C GLN A 209 -0.76 -9.81 -6.48
N THR A 210 -1.21 -8.84 -7.29
CA THR A 210 -0.38 -8.19 -8.32
C THR A 210 0.11 -6.79 -7.94
N GLN A 211 -0.27 -6.24 -6.78
CA GLN A 211 0.06 -4.84 -6.44
C GLN A 211 1.56 -4.56 -6.40
N ALA A 212 2.35 -5.44 -5.78
CA ALA A 212 3.81 -5.30 -5.76
C ALA A 212 4.40 -5.29 -7.18
N SER A 213 3.84 -6.12 -8.08
CA SER A 213 4.23 -6.12 -9.49
C SER A 213 3.87 -4.81 -10.19
N ARG A 214 2.64 -4.32 -9.99
CA ARG A 214 2.15 -3.09 -10.63
C ARG A 214 2.90 -1.85 -10.16
N ILE A 215 3.19 -1.73 -8.86
CA ILE A 215 4.02 -0.66 -8.29
C ILE A 215 5.38 -0.64 -9.00
N ALA A 216 6.09 -1.78 -8.97
CA ALA A 216 7.42 -1.88 -9.57
C ALA A 216 7.37 -1.64 -11.10
N PHE A 217 6.32 -2.10 -11.78
CA PHE A 217 6.14 -1.86 -13.20
C PHE A 217 6.01 -0.36 -13.52
N LEU A 218 5.16 0.37 -12.78
CA LEU A 218 4.95 1.81 -12.97
C LEU A 218 6.23 2.62 -12.70
N GLU A 219 6.95 2.30 -11.62
CA GLU A 219 8.25 2.91 -11.33
C GLU A 219 9.27 2.63 -12.44
N GLY A 220 9.32 1.38 -12.93
CA GLY A 220 10.15 0.98 -14.04
C GLY A 220 9.84 1.76 -15.32
N MET A 221 8.56 1.97 -15.61
CA MET A 221 8.11 2.77 -16.75
C MET A 221 8.51 4.25 -16.63
N ALA A 222 8.37 4.84 -15.45
CA ALA A 222 8.81 6.22 -15.20
C ALA A 222 10.32 6.38 -15.43
N LEU A 223 11.12 5.49 -14.85
CA LEU A 223 12.58 5.46 -15.01
C LEU A 223 13.00 5.22 -16.47
N LEU A 224 12.28 4.37 -17.19
CA LEU A 224 12.52 4.07 -18.60
C LEU A 224 12.32 5.33 -19.47
N ILE A 225 11.24 6.09 -19.23
CA ILE A 225 10.96 7.35 -19.93
C ILE A 225 12.04 8.40 -19.64
N GLU A 226 12.56 8.43 -18.42
CA GLU A 226 13.62 9.35 -17.99
C GLU A 226 15.03 8.93 -18.45
N GLY A 227 15.17 7.77 -19.09
CA GLY A 227 16.45 7.26 -19.58
C GLY A 227 17.31 6.56 -18.51
N SER A 228 16.77 6.34 -17.31
CA SER A 228 17.44 5.65 -16.21
C SER A 228 17.36 4.13 -16.37
N PHE A 229 17.90 3.61 -17.46
CA PHE A 229 17.69 2.22 -17.93
C PHE A 229 18.12 1.14 -16.93
N GLY A 230 19.24 1.34 -16.22
CA GLY A 230 19.71 0.37 -15.23
C GLY A 230 18.79 0.26 -14.01
N GLU A 231 18.21 1.37 -13.54
CA GLU A 231 17.24 1.35 -12.46
C GLU A 231 15.87 0.83 -12.94
N ALA A 232 15.47 1.18 -14.17
CA ALA A 232 14.27 0.65 -14.79
C ALA A 232 14.32 -0.89 -14.90
N GLU A 233 15.46 -1.46 -15.31
CA GLU A 233 15.65 -2.90 -15.35
C GLU A 233 15.39 -3.56 -13.98
N LYS A 234 15.94 -2.98 -12.90
CA LYS A 234 15.76 -3.51 -11.53
C LYS A 234 14.29 -3.53 -11.15
N GLN A 235 13.56 -2.45 -11.43
CA GLN A 235 12.14 -2.37 -11.14
C GLN A 235 11.32 -3.38 -11.95
N PHE A 236 11.60 -3.52 -13.25
CA PHE A 236 10.93 -4.55 -14.06
C PHE A 236 11.28 -5.98 -13.62
N ALA A 237 12.48 -6.22 -13.08
CA ALA A 237 12.84 -7.50 -12.50
C ALA A 237 12.03 -7.80 -11.23
N ILE A 238 11.80 -6.81 -10.36
CA ILE A 238 10.91 -6.93 -9.21
C ILE A 238 9.48 -7.22 -9.68
N ALA A 239 9.01 -6.49 -10.71
CA ALA A 239 7.67 -6.68 -11.26
C ALA A 239 7.45 -8.08 -11.81
N ALA A 240 8.39 -8.60 -12.61
CA ALA A 240 8.31 -9.94 -13.18
C ALA A 240 8.47 -11.06 -12.13
N THR A 241 9.20 -10.81 -11.04
CA THR A 241 9.32 -11.77 -9.93
C THR A 241 8.05 -11.81 -9.09
N SER A 242 7.43 -10.64 -8.88
CA SER A 242 6.23 -10.49 -8.05
C SER A 242 4.97 -11.00 -8.76
N ASP A 243 4.92 -10.90 -10.09
CA ASP A 243 3.88 -11.49 -10.92
C ASP A 243 4.52 -12.13 -12.16
N PRO A 244 4.81 -13.44 -12.13
CA PRO A 244 5.36 -14.16 -13.27
C PRO A 244 4.45 -14.17 -14.51
N ALA A 245 3.16 -13.88 -14.37
CA ALA A 245 2.22 -13.77 -15.48
C ALA A 245 2.28 -12.40 -16.18
N ASN A 246 2.95 -11.40 -15.57
CA ASN A 246 3.15 -10.09 -16.14
C ASN A 246 4.25 -10.11 -17.23
N LEU A 247 3.89 -10.58 -18.43
CA LEU A 247 4.78 -10.63 -19.59
C LEU A 247 5.25 -9.24 -20.04
N GLU A 248 4.49 -8.18 -19.74
CA GLU A 248 4.89 -6.81 -20.01
C GLU A 248 6.13 -6.42 -19.19
N ALA A 249 6.20 -6.82 -17.92
CA ALA A 249 7.40 -6.61 -17.10
C ALA A 249 8.64 -7.31 -17.69
N VAL A 250 8.48 -8.55 -18.20
CA VAL A 250 9.56 -9.30 -18.86
C VAL A 250 10.04 -8.56 -20.11
N PHE A 251 9.10 -8.10 -20.94
CA PHE A 251 9.40 -7.36 -22.16
C PHE A 251 10.15 -6.06 -21.84
N HIS A 252 9.61 -5.25 -20.93
CA HIS A 252 10.16 -3.95 -20.58
C HIS A 252 11.50 -4.05 -19.84
N ARG A 253 11.74 -5.13 -19.07
CA ARG A 253 13.09 -5.44 -18.55
C ARG A 253 14.10 -5.66 -19.68
N GLY A 254 13.73 -6.47 -20.68
CA GLY A 254 14.58 -6.70 -21.84
C GLY A 254 14.83 -5.42 -22.64
N LEU A 255 13.80 -4.59 -22.81
CA LEU A 255 13.93 -3.28 -23.45
C LEU A 255 14.87 -2.35 -22.66
N ALA A 256 14.76 -2.30 -21.34
CA ALA A 256 15.66 -1.51 -20.51
C ALA A 256 17.13 -1.95 -20.67
N ARG A 257 17.40 -3.27 -20.67
CA ARG A 257 18.75 -3.81 -20.94
C ARG A 257 19.27 -3.49 -22.34
N TYR A 258 18.38 -3.57 -23.33
CA TYR A 258 18.70 -3.20 -24.71
C TYR A 258 19.14 -1.73 -24.79
N LEU A 259 18.38 -0.84 -24.16
CA LEU A 259 18.65 0.60 -24.13
C LEU A 259 19.88 0.95 -23.28
N SER A 260 20.21 0.14 -22.26
CA SER A 260 21.45 0.29 -21.48
C SER A 260 22.70 -0.23 -22.20
N GLY A 261 22.56 -0.83 -23.39
CA GLY A 261 23.67 -1.23 -24.26
C GLY A 261 23.93 -2.74 -24.35
N ASP A 262 23.35 -3.57 -23.47
CA ASP A 262 23.46 -5.05 -23.57
C ASP A 262 22.43 -5.60 -24.55
N LYS A 263 22.58 -5.24 -25.83
CA LYS A 263 21.59 -5.58 -26.88
C LYS A 263 21.51 -7.09 -27.13
N ALA A 264 22.65 -7.77 -27.18
CA ALA A 264 22.72 -9.19 -27.44
C ALA A 264 22.16 -10.02 -26.26
N GLY A 265 22.54 -9.68 -25.03
CA GLY A 265 22.04 -10.34 -23.82
C GLY A 265 20.54 -10.09 -23.61
N ALA A 266 20.08 -8.86 -23.84
CA ALA A 266 18.66 -8.52 -23.81
C ALA A 266 17.83 -9.35 -24.78
N LEU A 267 18.26 -9.43 -26.05
CA LEU A 267 17.57 -10.18 -27.08
C LEU A 267 17.57 -11.68 -26.80
N GLY A 268 18.67 -12.22 -26.30
CA GLY A 268 18.76 -13.62 -25.87
C GLY A 268 17.74 -13.95 -24.78
N ALA A 269 17.63 -13.09 -23.76
CA ALA A 269 16.66 -13.26 -22.67
C ALA A 269 15.20 -13.08 -23.15
N LEU A 270 14.93 -12.14 -24.06
CA LEU A 270 13.59 -11.96 -24.62
C LEU A 270 13.18 -13.14 -25.50
N ARG A 271 14.11 -13.73 -26.27
CA ARG A 271 13.81 -14.90 -27.11
C ARG A 271 13.51 -16.16 -26.28
N SER A 272 14.09 -16.29 -25.08
CA SER A 272 13.78 -17.42 -24.19
C SER A 272 12.48 -17.22 -23.42
N GLY A 273 12.21 -16.00 -22.93
CA GLY A 273 11.01 -15.71 -22.12
C GLY A 273 9.77 -15.31 -22.93
N LEU A 274 9.95 -14.79 -24.14
CA LEU A 274 8.91 -14.17 -24.98
C LEU A 274 9.12 -14.53 -26.47
N ARG A 275 9.32 -15.83 -26.76
CA ARG A 275 9.61 -16.34 -28.11
C ARG A 275 8.61 -15.86 -29.16
N ASP A 276 7.32 -15.90 -28.82
CA ASP A 276 6.23 -15.61 -29.76
C ASP A 276 5.81 -14.14 -29.76
N ASP A 277 6.35 -13.33 -28.84
CA ASP A 277 6.05 -11.91 -28.78
C ASP A 277 6.60 -11.20 -30.04
N PRO A 278 5.74 -10.51 -30.82
CA PRO A 278 6.17 -9.83 -32.05
C PRO A 278 7.16 -8.69 -31.78
N ARG A 279 7.14 -8.07 -30.59
CA ARG A 279 8.07 -7.01 -30.21
C ARG A 279 9.49 -7.53 -30.02
N THR A 280 9.64 -8.78 -29.54
CA THR A 280 10.94 -9.46 -29.47
C THR A 280 11.58 -9.58 -30.86
N ALA A 281 10.78 -9.93 -31.88
CA ALA A 281 11.28 -10.03 -33.24
C ALA A 281 11.63 -8.66 -33.85
N VAL A 282 10.83 -7.63 -33.58
CA VAL A 282 11.13 -6.25 -34.00
C VAL A 282 12.45 -5.75 -33.40
N LEU A 283 12.68 -5.97 -32.10
CA LEU A 283 13.97 -5.67 -31.46
C LEU A 283 15.12 -6.49 -32.09
N GLY A 284 14.88 -7.75 -32.41
CA GLY A 284 15.85 -8.59 -33.11
C GLY A 284 16.26 -8.04 -34.46
N LEU A 285 15.28 -7.59 -35.26
CA LEU A 285 15.53 -6.95 -36.55
C LEU A 285 16.33 -5.65 -36.39
N ALA A 286 16.03 -4.85 -35.37
CA ALA A 286 16.78 -3.63 -35.07
C ALA A 286 18.26 -3.92 -34.75
N VAL A 287 18.55 -4.93 -33.92
CA VAL A 287 19.93 -5.40 -33.68
C VAL A 287 20.59 -5.89 -34.97
N ALA A 288 19.87 -6.67 -35.77
CA ALA A 288 20.42 -7.25 -36.99
C ALA A 288 20.78 -6.18 -38.03
N LEU A 289 19.99 -5.10 -38.13
CA LEU A 289 20.30 -3.93 -38.97
C LEU A 289 21.60 -3.24 -38.55
N GLU A 290 21.89 -3.15 -37.25
CA GLU A 290 23.15 -2.59 -36.75
C GLU A 290 24.37 -3.45 -37.10
N LEU A 291 24.19 -4.77 -37.20
CA LEU A 291 25.25 -5.72 -37.55
C LEU A 291 25.49 -5.82 -39.07
N GLY A 292 24.53 -5.38 -39.89
CA GLY A 292 24.66 -5.29 -41.35
C GLY A 292 23.54 -5.97 -42.14
N PRO A 293 23.50 -5.76 -43.46
CA PRO A 293 22.38 -6.15 -44.32
C PRO A 293 22.17 -7.67 -44.41
N ALA A 294 23.24 -8.48 -44.33
CA ALA A 294 23.14 -9.93 -44.34
C ALA A 294 22.44 -10.47 -43.08
N SER A 295 22.81 -9.95 -41.90
CA SER A 295 22.17 -10.28 -40.62
C SER A 295 20.71 -9.84 -40.62
N ALA A 296 20.42 -8.64 -41.12
CA ALA A 296 19.05 -8.13 -41.22
C ALA A 296 18.17 -8.96 -42.15
N ALA A 297 18.71 -9.39 -43.30
CA ALA A 297 17.98 -10.26 -44.23
C ALA A 297 17.65 -11.62 -43.59
N ALA A 298 18.61 -12.25 -42.91
CA ALA A 298 18.39 -13.50 -42.21
C ALA A 298 17.35 -13.37 -41.09
N GLU A 299 17.41 -12.31 -40.29
CA GLU A 299 16.44 -12.08 -39.20
C GLU A 299 15.03 -11.76 -39.73
N LEU A 300 14.94 -11.02 -40.84
CA LEU A 300 13.68 -10.73 -41.51
C LEU A 300 13.06 -12.00 -42.11
N GLU A 301 13.88 -12.86 -42.73
CA GLU A 301 13.43 -14.15 -43.26
C GLU A 301 12.87 -15.02 -42.13
N ARG A 302 13.60 -15.11 -41.00
CA ARG A 302 13.15 -15.77 -39.77
C ARG A 302 11.79 -15.25 -39.30
N PHE A 303 11.63 -13.92 -39.24
CA PHE A 303 10.38 -13.29 -38.78
C PHE A 303 9.19 -13.54 -39.72
N LEU A 304 9.40 -13.44 -41.03
CA LEU A 304 8.34 -13.54 -42.04
C LEU A 304 7.93 -14.98 -42.36
N PHE A 305 8.88 -15.93 -42.31
CA PHE A 305 8.67 -17.28 -42.84
C PHE A 305 8.60 -18.34 -41.74
N GLU A 306 9.46 -18.33 -40.70
CA GLU A 306 9.41 -19.37 -39.66
C GLU A 306 8.13 -19.28 -38.80
N ARG A 307 7.59 -18.07 -38.55
CA ARG A 307 6.33 -17.90 -37.80
C ARG A 307 5.08 -18.38 -38.54
N ARG A 308 5.14 -18.61 -39.85
CA ARG A 308 3.98 -18.97 -40.69
C ARG A 308 3.73 -20.48 -40.78
N PHE A 309 4.69 -21.32 -40.36
CA PHE A 309 4.64 -22.77 -40.53
C PHE A 309 4.54 -23.57 -39.21
N GLU A 310 4.38 -22.91 -38.06
CA GLU A 310 4.17 -23.56 -36.74
C GLU A 310 2.69 -23.53 -36.27
N GLN A 311 1.70 -23.24 -37.14
CA GLN A 311 0.26 -23.34 -36.84
C GLN A 311 -0.34 -24.68 -37.28
#